data_AF-A0A1G6SN56-F1
#
_entry.id   AF-A0A1G6SN56-F1
#
_cell.length_a   1.000
_cell.length_b   1.000
_cell.length_c   1.000
_cell.angle_alpha   90.00
_cell.angle_beta   90.00
_cell.angle_gamma   90.00
#
_symmetry.space_group_name_H-M   'P 1'
#
loop_
_entity.id
_entity.type
_entity.pdbx_description
1 polymer ?
#
loop_
_entity_poly.entity_id
_entity_poly.type
_entity_poly.pdbx_seq_one_letter_code
_entity_poly.pdbx_strand_id
1 'polypeptide(L)'
;MVTELANTAPRHAKEMPQHNSRASCVHSIGNDSTAVLGDKETEPLDPDTDYSDVSAENTPLSSQSLLKALPDALADSGETRPLNLAEAADAYRTELRESEDSQYYCDRKKRADRHYHKLLQTDRFKIAEYSNPHTVMLSLRVDPVMDGVRIPPVNLFEAVKDSWQKIQERLRYQLSYKLGLDYEYAAIVAGTDHWATPHLHIYLWIDGEVDKSAFHPAVDAFVEDCKYAPDDGTGNEINNAVTIRGPQEQEFATDDVNKDLLEQRGAATTGAHYVASQIPHISHPEEASESELLHGATTVAAQSKAVHFSTGCWSEGDGETPREGSVTMDYSDITSESSDTPESNIAPTTHTTPLTPTVAYSVTLPQTVEQLSATANWDTSRRKLQRNVRRGKGPPSIMEYGMKESHCSIIN
;
A
#
# COMPACT_ATOMS: atom_id res chain seq x y z
N MET A 1 -39.88 -75.21 32.17
CA MET A 1 -39.72 -75.72 30.79
C MET A 1 -40.54 -74.83 29.88
N VAL A 2 -39.86 -74.02 29.05
CA VAL A 2 -40.17 -73.56 27.69
C VAL A 2 -39.25 -72.36 27.47
N THR A 3 -38.26 -72.55 26.60
CA THR A 3 -37.28 -71.58 26.12
C THR A 3 -37.83 -70.88 24.88
N GLU A 4 -37.86 -69.55 24.87
CA GLU A 4 -38.00 -68.74 23.65
C GLU A 4 -36.69 -67.98 23.39
N LEU A 5 -36.11 -68.26 22.23
CA LEU A 5 -34.94 -67.60 21.65
C LEU A 5 -35.43 -66.48 20.75
N ALA A 6 -35.04 -65.23 21.05
CA ALA A 6 -35.18 -64.10 20.14
C ALA A 6 -33.81 -63.72 19.58
N ASN A 7 -33.70 -63.86 18.25
CA ASN A 7 -32.61 -63.44 17.39
C ASN A 7 -32.42 -61.91 17.41
N THR A 8 -31.18 -61.46 17.57
CA THR A 8 -30.74 -60.11 17.15
C THR A 8 -29.55 -60.24 16.22
N ALA A 9 -29.77 -59.87 14.95
CA ALA A 9 -28.74 -59.76 13.92
C ALA A 9 -27.94 -58.45 14.07
N PRO A 10 -26.66 -58.42 13.66
CA PRO A 10 -25.83 -57.22 13.74
C PRO A 10 -26.14 -56.25 12.59
N ARG A 11 -26.28 -54.96 12.92
CA ARG A 11 -26.37 -53.87 11.93
C ARG A 11 -24.99 -53.64 11.32
N HIS A 12 -24.87 -53.89 10.02
CA HIS A 12 -23.75 -53.44 9.21
C HIS A 12 -23.70 -51.90 9.19
N ALA A 13 -22.62 -51.33 9.72
CA ALA A 13 -22.26 -49.95 9.46
C ALA A 13 -21.77 -49.85 8.00
N LYS A 14 -22.48 -49.07 7.19
CA LYS A 14 -21.99 -48.63 5.87
C LYS A 14 -20.93 -47.57 6.12
N GLU A 15 -19.69 -47.90 5.78
CA GLU A 15 -18.62 -46.91 5.62
C GLU A 15 -19.04 -45.92 4.52
N MET A 16 -19.09 -44.64 4.88
CA MET A 16 -19.18 -43.55 3.91
C MET A 16 -17.77 -43.23 3.40
N PRO A 17 -17.56 -43.10 2.09
CA PRO A 17 -16.28 -42.70 1.54
C PRO A 17 -16.00 -41.24 1.94
N GLN A 18 -14.93 -41.03 2.70
CA GLN A 18 -14.36 -39.72 2.94
C GLN A 18 -13.77 -39.20 1.63
N HIS A 19 -14.50 -38.35 0.92
CA HIS A 19 -13.94 -37.53 -0.15
C HIS A 19 -13.08 -36.42 0.47
N ASN A 20 -11.80 -36.74 0.72
CA ASN A 20 -10.77 -35.74 0.91
C ASN A 20 -10.20 -35.36 -0.46
N SER A 21 -10.86 -34.44 -1.15
CA SER A 21 -10.27 -33.71 -2.29
C SER A 21 -10.35 -32.21 -2.00
N ARG A 22 -9.56 -31.75 -1.03
CA ARG A 22 -9.15 -30.35 -1.01
C ARG A 22 -8.12 -30.19 -2.13
N ALA A 23 -8.58 -29.73 -3.29
CA ALA A 23 -7.71 -29.15 -4.29
C ALA A 23 -7.08 -27.90 -3.66
N SER A 24 -5.86 -28.07 -3.16
CA SER A 24 -4.97 -26.98 -2.77
C SER A 24 -4.58 -26.25 -4.05
N CYS A 25 -5.36 -25.25 -4.45
CA CYS A 25 -5.00 -24.31 -5.51
C CYS A 25 -3.97 -23.32 -4.94
N VAL A 26 -2.75 -23.81 -4.72
CA VAL A 26 -1.58 -22.96 -4.49
C VAL A 26 -1.12 -22.54 -5.87
N HIS A 27 -1.63 -21.40 -6.33
CA HIS A 27 -0.93 -20.66 -7.37
C HIS A 27 0.24 -19.98 -6.66
N SER A 28 1.39 -20.65 -6.64
CA SER A 28 2.64 -19.97 -6.30
C SER A 28 2.83 -18.89 -7.37
N ILE A 29 2.62 -17.63 -7.00
CA ILE A 29 3.14 -16.52 -7.78
C ILE A 29 4.64 -16.64 -7.61
N GLY A 30 5.29 -17.34 -8.53
CA GLY A 30 6.73 -17.47 -8.51
C GLY A 30 7.31 -16.07 -8.56
N ASN A 31 7.96 -15.64 -7.48
CA ASN A 31 8.64 -14.36 -7.39
C ASN A 31 9.92 -14.31 -8.26
N ASP A 32 9.98 -15.15 -9.31
CA ASP A 32 11.03 -15.17 -10.34
C ASP A 32 10.87 -13.99 -11.33
N SER A 33 10.18 -12.93 -10.90
CA SER A 33 10.19 -11.63 -11.56
C SER A 33 11.51 -10.93 -11.23
N THR A 34 12.63 -11.52 -11.68
CA THR A 34 13.77 -10.72 -12.09
C THR A 34 13.39 -10.04 -13.41
N ALA A 35 12.38 -9.15 -13.37
CA ALA A 35 12.21 -8.18 -14.43
C ALA A 35 13.56 -7.47 -14.53
N VAL A 36 14.24 -7.64 -15.66
CA VAL A 36 15.54 -7.07 -15.96
C VAL A 36 15.34 -5.56 -16.10
N LEU A 37 15.14 -4.88 -14.98
CA LEU A 37 15.50 -3.48 -14.84
C LEU A 37 17.01 -3.47 -15.11
N GLY A 38 17.43 -2.85 -16.21
CA GLY A 38 18.81 -2.81 -16.67
C GLY A 38 19.75 -2.51 -15.49
N ASP A 39 20.86 -3.25 -15.41
CA ASP A 39 21.86 -3.23 -14.33
C ASP A 39 21.29 -2.78 -13.00
N LYS A 40 20.78 -3.72 -12.16
CA LYS A 40 20.30 -3.47 -10.78
C LYS A 40 21.01 -2.25 -10.20
N GLU A 41 20.43 -1.07 -10.38
CA GLU A 41 20.91 0.12 -9.71
C GLU A 41 20.62 -0.24 -8.27
N THR A 42 21.67 -0.67 -7.56
CA THR A 42 21.64 -0.93 -6.13
C THR A 42 20.83 0.20 -5.57
N GLU A 43 19.71 -0.14 -4.92
CA GLU A 43 18.79 0.86 -4.39
C GLU A 43 19.66 1.97 -3.79
N PRO A 44 19.62 3.21 -4.31
CA PRO A 44 20.72 4.17 -4.21
C PRO A 44 21.02 4.64 -2.77
N LEU A 45 20.39 4.01 -1.78
CA LEU A 45 20.46 4.28 -0.38
C LEU A 45 20.31 3.04 0.53
N ASP A 46 20.36 1.79 0.02
CA ASP A 46 20.89 0.72 0.86
C ASP A 46 22.39 0.97 0.84
N PRO A 47 22.88 1.75 1.80
CA PRO A 47 24.12 2.43 1.55
C PRO A 47 25.24 1.38 1.62
N ASP A 48 26.27 1.55 0.79
CA ASP A 48 27.60 1.04 1.10
C ASP A 48 28.15 1.69 2.41
N THR A 49 27.36 2.55 3.08
CA THR A 49 27.66 3.03 4.43
C THR A 49 27.79 1.80 5.30
N ASP A 50 29.04 1.56 5.67
CA ASP A 50 29.46 0.48 6.52
C ASP A 50 28.86 0.66 7.91
N TYR A 51 27.62 0.20 8.06
CA TYR A 51 26.95 0.07 9.34
C TYR A 51 27.36 -1.22 10.05
N SER A 52 28.48 -1.87 9.68
CA SER A 52 28.94 -3.09 10.35
C SER A 52 29.20 -2.84 11.85
N ASP A 53 29.51 -1.60 12.23
CA ASP A 53 29.67 -1.19 13.62
C ASP A 53 28.35 -1.13 14.41
N VAL A 54 27.19 -1.12 13.74
CA VAL A 54 25.86 -1.03 14.35
C VAL A 54 25.14 -2.37 14.22
N SER A 55 25.36 -3.25 15.19
CA SER A 55 24.80 -4.62 15.22
C SER A 55 23.27 -4.64 15.03
N ALA A 56 22.84 -5.22 13.91
CA ALA A 56 21.44 -5.49 13.61
C ALA A 56 20.78 -6.43 14.62
N GLU A 57 21.54 -7.43 15.06
CA GLU A 57 21.07 -8.56 15.87
C GLU A 57 20.44 -8.11 17.19
N ASN A 58 20.92 -7.00 17.77
CA ASN A 58 20.46 -6.52 19.06
C ASN A 58 19.47 -5.35 18.97
N THR A 59 19.13 -4.92 17.76
CA THR A 59 18.20 -3.80 17.58
C THR A 59 16.78 -4.27 17.93
N PRO A 60 16.06 -3.59 18.82
CA PRO A 60 14.67 -3.93 19.09
C PRO A 60 13.79 -3.56 17.88
N LEU A 61 12.76 -4.36 17.61
CA LEU A 61 11.78 -4.10 16.55
C LEU A 61 11.07 -2.75 16.73
N SER A 62 10.85 -2.37 17.99
CA SER A 62 10.14 -1.15 18.37
C SER A 62 10.73 -0.52 19.63
N SER A 63 10.46 0.75 19.87
CA SER A 63 10.77 1.43 21.13
C SER A 63 9.93 0.89 22.31
N GLN A 64 10.46 1.00 23.53
CA GLN A 64 9.75 0.58 24.75
C GLN A 64 8.39 1.30 24.92
N SER A 65 8.27 2.55 24.45
CA SER A 65 7.03 3.31 24.49
C SER A 65 5.89 2.69 23.67
N LEU A 66 6.22 1.91 22.64
CA LEU A 66 5.27 1.25 21.75
C LEU A 66 5.00 -0.21 22.11
N LEU A 67 5.67 -0.75 23.14
CA LEU A 67 5.54 -2.15 23.56
C LEU A 67 4.08 -2.59 23.77
N LYS A 68 3.27 -1.75 24.41
CA LYS A 68 1.84 -2.05 24.68
C LYS A 68 0.96 -2.07 23.43
N ALA A 69 1.45 -1.56 22.31
CA ALA A 69 0.77 -1.57 21.03
C ALA A 69 1.23 -2.76 20.16
N LEU A 70 2.32 -3.44 20.52
CA LEU A 70 2.78 -4.60 19.76
C LEU A 70 1.79 -5.77 19.92
N PRO A 71 1.56 -6.54 18.86
CA PRO A 71 0.92 -7.84 18.98
C PRO A 71 1.70 -8.76 19.92
N ASP A 72 1.01 -9.61 20.68
CA ASP A 72 1.61 -10.52 21.67
C ASP A 72 2.74 -11.38 21.06
N ALA A 73 2.60 -11.80 19.81
CA ALA A 73 3.60 -12.59 19.08
C ALA A 73 4.92 -11.84 18.82
N LEU A 74 4.92 -10.50 18.89
CA LEU A 74 6.07 -9.63 18.63
C LEU A 74 6.61 -8.97 19.92
N ALA A 75 6.21 -9.49 21.08
CA ALA A 75 6.74 -9.12 22.39
C ALA A 75 7.35 -10.35 23.09
N ASP A 76 8.36 -10.14 23.95
CA ASP A 76 8.91 -11.24 24.75
C ASP A 76 7.84 -11.81 25.71
N SER A 77 7.98 -13.08 26.08
CA SER A 77 7.15 -13.78 27.07
C SER A 77 7.02 -12.95 28.36
N GLY A 78 5.84 -12.38 28.58
CA GLY A 78 5.56 -11.47 29.71
C GLY A 78 5.62 -9.97 29.39
N GLU A 79 5.69 -9.58 28.10
CA GLU A 79 5.61 -8.19 27.62
C GLU A 79 6.61 -7.25 28.29
N THR A 80 7.81 -7.74 28.60
CA THR A 80 8.83 -6.94 29.32
C THR A 80 9.64 -6.06 28.38
N ARG A 81 9.85 -6.52 27.14
CA ARG A 81 10.58 -5.84 26.08
C ARG A 81 10.01 -6.19 24.69
N PRO A 82 10.22 -5.31 23.69
CA PRO A 82 10.09 -5.68 22.28
C PRO A 82 11.08 -6.80 21.92
N LEU A 83 10.69 -7.67 20.99
CA LEU A 83 11.63 -8.60 20.35
C LEU A 83 12.71 -7.82 19.59
N ASN A 84 13.91 -8.39 19.49
CA ASN A 84 14.90 -7.90 18.53
C ASN A 84 14.52 -8.29 17.09
N LEU A 85 15.26 -7.80 16.10
CA LEU A 85 14.91 -8.00 14.69
C LEU A 85 14.87 -9.48 14.28
N ALA A 86 15.87 -10.26 14.71
CA ALA A 86 15.95 -11.70 14.39
C ALA A 86 14.80 -12.47 15.07
N GLU A 87 14.58 -12.23 16.36
CA GLU A 87 13.45 -12.80 17.12
C GLU A 87 12.10 -12.44 16.48
N ALA A 88 11.94 -11.20 16.02
CA ALA A 88 10.72 -10.73 15.36
C ALA A 88 10.48 -11.38 14.00
N ALA A 89 11.52 -11.54 13.18
CA ALA A 89 11.43 -12.23 11.89
C ALA A 89 11.05 -13.70 12.07
N ASP A 90 11.65 -14.39 13.06
CA ASP A 90 11.33 -15.78 13.37
C ASP A 90 9.92 -15.95 13.96
N ALA A 91 9.52 -15.08 14.88
CA ALA A 91 8.17 -15.06 15.44
C ALA A 91 7.12 -14.81 14.35
N TYR A 92 7.39 -13.88 13.44
CA TYR A 92 6.52 -13.58 12.31
C TYR A 92 6.44 -14.72 11.30
N ARG A 93 7.57 -15.36 10.95
CA ARG A 93 7.57 -16.60 10.13
C ARG A 93 6.73 -17.70 10.76
N THR A 94 6.83 -17.86 12.08
CA THR A 94 6.07 -18.85 12.84
C THR A 94 4.58 -18.52 12.82
N GLU A 95 4.20 -17.26 13.03
CA GLU A 95 2.81 -16.80 12.90
C GLU A 95 2.27 -17.08 11.50
N LEU A 96 3.04 -16.83 10.44
CA LEU A 96 2.61 -17.12 9.07
C LEU A 96 2.36 -18.62 8.85
N ARG A 97 3.28 -19.49 9.27
CA ARG A 97 3.11 -20.96 9.18
C ARG A 97 1.88 -21.45 9.95
N GLU A 98 1.73 -21.01 11.19
CA GLU A 98 0.59 -21.40 12.02
C GLU A 98 -0.74 -20.91 11.44
N SER A 99 -0.69 -19.74 10.81
CA SER A 99 -1.88 -19.16 10.25
C SER A 99 -2.26 -19.81 8.92
N GLU A 100 -1.37 -20.45 8.14
CA GLU A 100 -1.68 -21.10 6.85
C GLU A 100 -2.87 -22.07 6.94
N ASP A 101 -2.94 -22.83 8.03
CA ASP A 101 -4.05 -23.75 8.32
C ASP A 101 -5.29 -23.04 8.89
N SER A 102 -5.11 -21.80 9.34
CA SER A 102 -6.18 -20.97 9.88
C SER A 102 -6.90 -20.19 8.76
N GLN A 103 -8.17 -19.89 9.01
CA GLN A 103 -8.90 -18.92 8.18
C GLN A 103 -8.26 -17.51 8.19
N TYR A 104 -7.30 -17.23 9.08
CA TYR A 104 -6.75 -15.89 9.33
C TYR A 104 -5.54 -15.54 8.46
N TYR A 105 -4.65 -16.49 8.13
CA TYR A 105 -3.56 -16.24 7.16
C TYR A 105 -4.08 -15.86 5.80
N CYS A 106 -5.13 -16.57 5.41
CA CYS A 106 -5.94 -16.23 4.26
C CYS A 106 -6.26 -14.73 4.25
N ASP A 107 -6.49 -14.06 5.39
CA ASP A 107 -6.85 -12.64 5.36
C ASP A 107 -5.68 -11.70 5.05
N ARG A 108 -4.45 -11.97 5.51
CA ARG A 108 -3.28 -11.11 5.23
C ARG A 108 -2.77 -11.34 3.82
N LYS A 109 -2.47 -12.59 3.46
CA LYS A 109 -2.01 -12.95 2.11
C LYS A 109 -3.03 -12.58 1.05
N LYS A 110 -4.32 -12.92 1.22
CA LYS A 110 -5.36 -12.50 0.24
C LYS A 110 -5.52 -10.99 0.20
N ARG A 111 -5.26 -10.25 1.29
CA ARG A 111 -5.27 -8.78 1.26
C ARG A 111 -4.10 -8.24 0.46
N ALA A 112 -2.89 -8.77 0.66
CA ALA A 112 -1.72 -8.44 -0.14
C ALA A 112 -1.98 -8.74 -1.63
N ASP A 113 -2.49 -9.93 -1.95
CA ASP A 113 -2.82 -10.33 -3.32
C ASP A 113 -3.90 -9.43 -3.95
N ARG A 114 -4.95 -9.08 -3.20
CA ARG A 114 -5.95 -8.10 -3.66
C ARG A 114 -5.32 -6.73 -3.93
N HIS A 115 -4.41 -6.26 -3.07
CA HIS A 115 -3.71 -5.00 -3.30
C HIS A 115 -2.78 -5.06 -4.51
N TYR A 116 -2.05 -6.16 -4.67
CA TYR A 116 -1.19 -6.43 -5.82
C TYR A 116 -2.00 -6.36 -7.12
N HIS A 117 -3.06 -7.15 -7.21
CA HIS A 117 -3.91 -7.17 -8.41
C HIS A 117 -4.63 -5.83 -8.63
N LYS A 118 -5.12 -5.17 -7.57
CA LYS A 118 -5.73 -3.84 -7.68
C LYS A 118 -4.77 -2.81 -8.25
N LEU A 119 -3.50 -2.81 -7.83
CA LEU A 119 -2.49 -1.90 -8.33
C LEU A 119 -2.25 -2.15 -9.83
N LEU A 120 -1.96 -3.40 -10.22
CA LEU A 120 -1.72 -3.74 -11.63
C LEU A 120 -2.94 -3.49 -12.52
N GLN A 121 -4.15 -3.67 -12.00
CA GLN A 121 -5.37 -3.37 -12.74
C GLN A 121 -5.62 -1.87 -12.86
N THR A 122 -5.35 -1.10 -11.80
CA THR A 122 -5.42 0.36 -11.86
C THR A 122 -4.44 0.89 -12.88
N ASP A 123 -3.22 0.34 -12.93
CA ASP A 123 -2.21 0.72 -13.91
C ASP A 123 -2.71 0.55 -15.35
N ARG A 124 -3.08 -0.68 -15.73
CA ARG A 124 -3.65 -0.97 -17.06
C ARG A 124 -4.82 -0.03 -17.40
N PHE A 125 -5.73 0.17 -16.45
CA PHE A 125 -6.90 1.00 -16.65
C PHE A 125 -6.52 2.47 -16.88
N LYS A 126 -5.64 3.05 -16.06
CA LYS A 126 -5.24 4.46 -16.16
C LYS A 126 -4.39 4.74 -17.39
N ILE A 127 -3.50 3.82 -17.77
CA ILE A 127 -2.75 3.91 -19.02
C ILE A 127 -3.68 3.93 -20.24
N ALA A 128 -4.76 3.13 -20.22
CA ALA A 128 -5.73 3.09 -21.32
C ALA A 128 -6.74 4.26 -21.30
N GLU A 129 -7.09 4.77 -20.11
CA GLU A 129 -8.07 5.84 -19.92
C GLU A 129 -7.49 7.22 -20.25
N TYR A 130 -6.24 7.50 -19.86
CA TYR A 130 -5.62 8.81 -19.99
C TYR A 130 -5.18 9.11 -21.43
N SER A 131 -5.34 10.37 -21.83
CA SER A 131 -5.00 10.79 -23.19
C SER A 131 -3.49 10.95 -23.40
N ASN A 132 -2.77 11.34 -22.35
CA ASN A 132 -1.32 11.54 -22.34
C ASN A 132 -0.70 10.96 -21.04
N PRO A 133 -0.71 9.62 -20.88
CA PRO A 133 -0.36 8.98 -19.61
C PRO A 133 1.12 9.12 -19.29
N HIS A 134 1.41 9.84 -18.20
CA HIS A 134 2.71 9.84 -17.55
C HIS A 134 2.64 9.00 -16.28
N THR A 135 3.70 8.23 -16.04
CA THR A 135 3.86 7.53 -14.77
C THR A 135 5.01 8.14 -13.99
N VAL A 136 4.82 8.28 -12.68
CA VAL A 136 5.84 8.82 -11.77
C VAL A 136 6.03 7.87 -10.62
N MET A 137 7.28 7.54 -10.33
CA MET A 137 7.67 6.86 -9.10
C MET A 137 8.38 7.88 -8.21
N LEU A 138 7.75 8.21 -7.09
CA LEU A 138 8.33 9.01 -6.02
C LEU A 138 8.74 8.08 -4.87
N SER A 139 10.03 8.03 -4.56
CA SER A 139 10.63 7.17 -3.54
C SER A 139 11.26 8.02 -2.44
N LEU A 140 10.69 7.96 -1.25
CA LEU A 140 11.09 8.77 -0.09
C LEU A 140 11.67 7.87 1.00
N ARG A 141 12.86 8.22 1.49
CA ARG A 141 13.69 7.35 2.33
C ARG A 141 13.97 7.96 3.70
N VAL A 142 14.19 7.10 4.68
CA VAL A 142 14.61 7.46 6.04
C VAL A 142 15.99 6.91 6.32
N ASP A 143 16.73 7.58 7.20
CA ASP A 143 17.97 7.09 7.75
C ASP A 143 17.69 6.07 8.87
N PRO A 144 18.15 4.81 8.75
CA PRO A 144 17.98 3.83 9.80
C PRO A 144 18.88 4.08 11.03
N VAL A 145 19.83 5.00 10.95
CA VAL A 145 20.79 5.32 12.02
C VAL A 145 20.74 6.81 12.33
N MET A 146 20.67 7.16 13.61
CA MET A 146 20.74 8.55 14.06
C MET A 146 21.71 8.63 15.23
N ASP A 147 22.66 9.56 15.16
CA ASP A 147 23.71 9.74 16.17
C ASP A 147 24.48 8.43 16.48
N GLY A 148 24.72 7.61 15.46
CA GLY A 148 25.40 6.31 15.59
C GLY A 148 24.56 5.21 16.24
N VAL A 149 23.26 5.44 16.46
CA VAL A 149 22.32 4.47 17.05
C VAL A 149 21.30 4.04 16.01
N ARG A 150 21.12 2.72 15.86
CA ARG A 150 20.06 2.19 14.99
C ARG A 150 18.69 2.49 15.57
N ILE A 151 17.81 2.99 14.72
CA ILE A 151 16.42 3.29 15.06
C ILE A 151 15.58 2.02 14.88
N PRO A 152 14.69 1.69 15.83
CA PRO A 152 13.77 0.57 15.68
C PRO A 152 12.89 0.72 14.42
N PRO A 153 12.74 -0.32 13.58
CA PRO A 153 11.99 -0.22 12.32
C PRO A 153 10.55 0.27 12.47
N VAL A 154 9.84 -0.10 13.55
CA VAL A 154 8.48 0.39 13.81
C VAL A 154 8.46 1.90 14.06
N ASN A 155 9.50 2.45 14.70
CA ASN A 155 9.62 3.90 14.89
C ASN A 155 9.87 4.64 13.57
N LEU A 156 10.67 4.05 12.68
CA LEU A 156 10.87 4.58 11.32
C LEU A 156 9.56 4.54 10.52
N PHE A 157 8.83 3.43 10.58
CA PHE A 157 7.56 3.24 9.87
C PHE A 157 6.52 4.28 10.30
N GLU A 158 6.38 4.53 11.61
CA GLU A 158 5.44 5.53 12.11
C GLU A 158 5.84 6.95 11.69
N ALA A 159 7.14 7.29 11.65
CA ALA A 159 7.59 8.60 11.16
C ALA A 159 7.30 8.83 9.67
N VAL A 160 7.46 7.80 8.84
CA VAL A 160 7.04 7.84 7.42
C VAL A 160 5.54 8.07 7.32
N LYS A 161 4.75 7.38 8.14
CA LYS A 161 3.29 7.51 8.18
C LYS A 161 2.83 8.90 8.60
N ASP A 162 3.46 9.48 9.61
CA ASP A 162 3.10 10.79 10.13
C ASP A 162 3.24 11.89 9.06
N SER A 163 4.21 11.73 8.15
CA SER A 163 4.48 12.66 7.05
C SER A 163 3.46 12.57 5.90
N TRP A 164 2.69 11.48 5.85
CA TRP A 164 1.88 11.12 4.68
C TRP A 164 0.82 12.15 4.32
N GLN A 165 0.15 12.73 5.32
CA GLN A 165 -0.91 13.70 5.08
C GLN A 165 -0.38 14.95 4.37
N LYS A 166 0.77 15.49 4.80
CA LYS A 166 1.37 16.68 4.19
C LYS A 166 1.80 16.41 2.75
N ILE A 167 2.41 15.25 2.49
CA ILE A 167 2.80 14.85 1.13
C ILE A 167 1.58 14.86 0.20
N GLN A 168 0.47 14.24 0.61
CA GLN A 168 -0.77 14.22 -0.18
C GLN A 168 -1.31 15.63 -0.44
N GLU A 169 -1.31 16.49 0.57
CA GLU A 169 -1.78 17.88 0.44
C GLU A 169 -0.93 18.65 -0.60
N ARG A 170 0.39 18.44 -0.60
CA ARG A 170 1.32 19.07 -1.55
C ARG A 170 1.17 18.52 -2.97
N LEU A 171 1.07 17.20 -3.13
CA LEU A 171 0.80 16.57 -4.42
C LEU A 171 -0.52 17.08 -5.01
N ARG A 172 -1.60 17.09 -4.21
CA ARG A 172 -2.92 17.58 -4.65
C ARG A 172 -2.88 19.04 -5.04
N TYR A 173 -2.25 19.89 -4.23
CA TYR A 173 -2.14 21.30 -4.54
C TYR A 173 -1.35 21.53 -5.84
N GLN A 174 -0.22 20.84 -6.02
CA GLN A 174 0.63 21.08 -7.17
C GLN A 174 0.04 20.49 -8.45
N LEU A 175 -0.35 19.21 -8.46
CA LEU A 175 -0.82 18.53 -9.66
C LEU A 175 -2.23 18.98 -10.05
N SER A 176 -3.19 18.91 -9.13
CA SER A 176 -4.60 19.20 -9.44
C SER A 176 -4.89 20.70 -9.44
N TYR A 177 -4.54 21.43 -8.37
CA TYR A 177 -4.95 22.84 -8.27
C TYR A 177 -4.09 23.79 -9.11
N LYS A 178 -2.77 23.63 -9.10
CA LYS A 178 -1.85 24.56 -9.78
C LYS A 178 -1.64 24.20 -11.25
N LEU A 179 -1.44 22.92 -11.57
CA LEU A 179 -1.20 22.47 -12.95
C LEU A 179 -2.49 22.05 -13.68
N GLY A 180 -3.59 21.80 -12.95
CA GLY A 180 -4.86 21.40 -13.58
C GLY A 180 -4.82 19.99 -14.15
N LEU A 181 -3.99 19.11 -13.61
CA LEU A 181 -3.80 17.74 -14.08
C LEU A 181 -4.64 16.76 -13.28
N ASP A 182 -5.23 15.80 -13.98
CA ASP A 182 -5.86 14.64 -13.37
C ASP A 182 -4.79 13.60 -13.02
N TYR A 183 -4.89 13.05 -11.81
CA TYR A 183 -3.96 12.04 -11.36
C TYR A 183 -4.58 11.10 -10.34
N GLU A 184 -4.04 9.88 -10.30
CA GLU A 184 -4.32 8.88 -9.27
C GLU A 184 -2.99 8.34 -8.74
N TYR A 185 -3.00 7.72 -7.55
CA TYR A 185 -1.79 7.17 -6.96
C TYR A 185 -2.04 5.91 -6.14
N ALA A 186 -1.00 5.06 -6.07
CA ALA A 186 -0.84 4.03 -5.07
C ALA A 186 0.41 4.35 -4.24
N ALA A 187 0.31 4.28 -2.91
CA ALA A 187 1.43 4.52 -2.02
C ALA A 187 1.66 3.32 -1.11
N ILE A 188 2.92 2.92 -1.00
CA ILE A 188 3.36 1.70 -0.31
C ILE A 188 4.56 2.03 0.56
N VAL A 189 4.47 1.69 1.84
CA VAL A 189 5.66 1.63 2.70
C VAL A 189 6.31 0.27 2.46
N ALA A 190 7.42 0.28 1.73
CA ALA A 190 8.25 -0.88 1.41
C ALA A 190 9.39 -1.01 2.44
N GLY A 191 10.10 -2.14 2.45
CA GLY A 191 11.28 -2.37 3.27
C GLY A 191 12.48 -2.69 2.41
N THR A 192 13.68 -2.18 2.76
CA THR A 192 14.89 -2.51 1.99
C THR A 192 15.36 -3.95 2.20
N ASP A 193 16.10 -4.48 1.21
CA ASP A 193 16.52 -5.89 1.12
C ASP A 193 17.45 -6.34 2.28
N HIS A 194 18.19 -5.43 2.90
CA HIS A 194 19.14 -5.78 3.95
C HIS A 194 18.72 -5.33 5.35
N TRP A 195 18.03 -4.20 5.45
CA TRP A 195 17.76 -3.56 6.74
C TRP A 195 16.28 -3.56 7.11
N ALA A 196 15.42 -3.96 6.17
CA ALA A 196 13.98 -3.73 6.22
C ALA A 196 13.65 -2.27 6.60
N THR A 197 14.53 -1.34 6.24
CA THR A 197 14.36 0.08 6.52
C THR A 197 13.14 0.56 5.74
N PRO A 198 12.11 1.09 6.41
CA PRO A 198 10.90 1.47 5.72
C PRO A 198 11.16 2.67 4.81
N HIS A 199 10.70 2.60 3.58
CA HIS A 199 10.70 3.74 2.66
C HIS A 199 9.35 3.81 1.94
N LEU A 200 8.96 5.00 1.51
CA LEU A 200 7.66 5.27 0.92
C LEU A 200 7.79 5.38 -0.59
N HIS A 201 7.23 4.41 -1.30
CA HIS A 201 6.97 4.53 -2.73
C HIS A 201 5.60 5.11 -2.97
N ILE A 202 5.50 6.10 -3.85
CA ILE A 202 4.25 6.66 -4.35
C ILE A 202 4.32 6.53 -5.88
N TYR A 203 3.52 5.63 -6.41
CA TYR A 203 3.35 5.45 -7.84
C TYR A 203 2.16 6.28 -8.31
N LEU A 204 2.38 7.23 -9.21
CA LEU A 204 1.35 8.12 -9.73
C LEU A 204 1.11 7.85 -11.21
N TRP A 205 -0.17 7.87 -11.59
CA TRP A 205 -0.62 7.99 -12.98
C TRP A 205 -1.12 9.42 -13.17
N ILE A 206 -0.63 10.11 -14.19
CA ILE A 206 -0.95 11.52 -14.44
C ILE A 206 -1.35 11.68 -15.92
N ASP A 207 -2.48 12.34 -16.19
CA ASP A 207 -2.87 12.68 -17.56
C ASP A 207 -2.31 14.05 -17.95
N GLY A 208 -1.16 14.05 -18.63
CA GLY A 208 -0.46 15.27 -19.03
C GLY A 208 1.03 15.23 -18.71
N GLU A 209 1.77 16.11 -19.39
CA GLU A 209 3.22 16.24 -19.22
C GLU A 209 3.55 16.85 -17.85
N VAL A 210 4.53 16.27 -17.18
CA VAL A 210 5.03 16.72 -15.88
C VAL A 210 6.55 16.66 -15.83
N ASP A 211 7.14 17.60 -15.10
CA ASP A 211 8.56 17.62 -14.81
C ASP A 211 8.84 17.26 -13.34
N LYS A 212 10.09 16.93 -13.03
CA LYS A 212 10.51 16.59 -11.66
C LYS A 212 10.25 17.74 -10.68
N SER A 213 10.26 18.99 -11.13
CA SER A 213 10.07 20.15 -10.25
C SER A 213 8.66 20.24 -9.67
N ALA A 214 7.67 19.61 -10.31
CA ALA A 214 6.34 19.44 -9.76
C ALA A 214 6.31 18.61 -8.47
N PHE A 215 7.36 17.85 -8.16
CA PHE A 215 7.38 16.98 -6.98
C PHE A 215 8.22 17.53 -5.83
N HIS A 216 8.98 18.63 -6.03
CA HIS A 216 9.73 19.30 -4.96
C HIS A 216 8.87 19.58 -3.72
N PRO A 217 7.67 20.18 -3.81
CA PRO A 217 6.90 20.50 -2.61
C PRO A 217 6.50 19.26 -1.80
N ALA A 218 6.35 18.11 -2.44
CA ALA A 218 6.01 16.86 -1.76
C ALA A 218 7.24 16.24 -1.08
N VAL A 219 8.39 16.27 -1.75
CA VAL A 219 9.69 15.86 -1.21
C VAL A 219 10.07 16.74 -0.01
N ASP A 220 10.01 18.06 -0.17
CA ASP A 220 10.32 19.03 0.90
C ASP A 220 9.42 18.79 2.12
N ALA A 221 8.12 18.56 1.91
CA ALA A 221 7.20 18.27 2.99
C ALA A 221 7.50 16.96 3.73
N PHE A 222 8.04 15.95 3.04
CA PHE A 222 8.51 14.73 3.70
C PHE A 222 9.77 15.00 4.51
N VAL A 223 10.77 15.69 3.95
CA VAL A 223 12.02 16.00 4.66
C VAL A 223 11.77 16.90 5.88
N GLU A 224 10.85 17.87 5.77
CA GLU A 224 10.49 18.76 6.88
C GLU A 224 9.73 18.07 8.02
N ASP A 225 8.95 17.03 7.74
CA ASP A 225 8.03 16.40 8.71
C ASP A 225 8.51 15.04 9.22
N CYS A 226 9.23 14.29 8.39
CA CYS A 226 9.74 12.99 8.75
C CYS A 226 11.01 13.16 9.59
N LYS A 227 10.89 12.89 10.89
CA LYS A 227 11.99 13.00 11.85
C LYS A 227 13.28 12.29 11.41
N TYR A 228 13.16 11.21 10.65
CA TYR A 228 14.29 10.38 10.23
C TYR A 228 14.63 10.56 8.75
N ALA A 229 14.16 11.62 8.08
CA ALA A 229 14.70 11.95 6.76
C ALA A 229 16.20 12.31 6.90
N PRO A 230 17.08 11.86 5.99
CA PRO A 230 18.50 12.23 6.01
C PRO A 230 18.69 13.75 5.93
N ASP A 231 19.48 14.31 6.85
CA ASP A 231 19.74 15.76 6.95
C ASP A 231 20.46 16.33 5.72
N ASP A 232 21.25 15.49 5.05
CA ASP A 232 21.98 15.84 3.83
C ASP A 232 21.13 15.69 2.55
N GLY A 233 19.88 15.26 2.69
CA GLY A 233 18.97 15.01 1.58
C GLY A 233 19.29 13.73 0.79
N THR A 234 20.26 12.92 1.21
CA THR A 234 20.65 11.71 0.48
C THR A 234 19.43 10.82 0.26
N GLY A 235 19.27 10.34 -0.98
CA GLY A 235 18.13 9.55 -1.46
C GLY A 235 16.77 10.25 -1.48
N ASN A 236 16.67 11.48 -0.98
CA ASN A 236 15.50 12.35 -1.09
C ASN A 236 15.75 13.55 -2.01
N GLU A 237 16.94 13.69 -2.59
CA GLU A 237 17.18 14.66 -3.66
C GLU A 237 16.24 14.39 -4.85
N ILE A 238 15.70 15.44 -5.45
CA ILE A 238 14.66 15.31 -6.50
C ILE A 238 15.07 14.40 -7.66
N ASN A 239 16.35 14.40 -8.02
CA ASN A 239 16.85 13.61 -9.15
C ASN A 239 16.87 12.12 -8.85
N ASN A 240 17.02 11.75 -7.58
CA ASN A 240 17.08 10.37 -7.09
C ASN A 240 15.71 9.89 -6.60
N ALA A 241 14.94 10.78 -5.98
CA ALA A 241 13.63 10.48 -5.42
C ALA A 241 12.54 10.33 -6.50
N VAL A 242 12.70 10.98 -7.66
CA VAL A 242 11.65 11.05 -8.69
C VAL A 242 12.12 10.47 -10.01
N THR A 243 11.40 9.45 -10.48
CA THR A 243 11.51 8.91 -11.84
C THR A 243 10.20 9.16 -12.57
N ILE A 244 10.28 9.76 -13.77
CA ILE A 244 9.14 10.05 -14.63
C ILE A 244 9.31 9.25 -15.91
N ARG A 245 8.24 8.64 -16.41
CA ARG A 245 8.20 7.99 -17.73
C ARG A 245 7.01 8.53 -18.51
N GLY A 246 7.28 9.13 -19.66
CA GLY A 246 6.24 9.56 -20.61
C GLY A 246 5.64 8.39 -21.39
N PRO A 247 4.58 8.62 -22.20
CA PRO A 247 3.85 7.56 -22.90
C PRO A 247 4.72 6.66 -23.79
N GLN A 248 5.77 7.22 -24.41
CA GLN A 248 6.68 6.51 -25.30
C GLN A 248 7.83 5.80 -24.56
N GLU A 249 8.00 6.08 -23.27
CA GLU A 249 9.06 5.54 -22.40
C GLU A 249 8.51 4.46 -21.46
N GLN A 250 7.21 4.15 -21.57
CA GLN A 250 6.60 3.10 -20.76
C GLN A 250 7.12 1.74 -21.22
N GLU A 251 7.75 1.06 -20.28
CA GLU A 251 8.10 -0.35 -20.42
C GLU A 251 7.00 -1.16 -19.75
N PHE A 252 6.60 -2.23 -20.40
CA PHE A 252 5.58 -3.13 -19.91
C PHE A 252 6.24 -4.43 -19.44
N ALA A 253 5.83 -4.92 -18.28
CA ALA A 253 6.35 -6.17 -17.76
C ALA A 253 5.89 -7.34 -18.65
N THR A 254 6.84 -8.17 -19.05
CA THR A 254 6.56 -9.43 -19.74
C THR A 254 6.46 -10.52 -18.68
N ASP A 255 5.29 -10.66 -18.06
CA ASP A 255 5.04 -11.75 -17.13
C ASP A 255 4.93 -13.09 -17.90
N ASP A 256 6.04 -13.83 -17.98
CA ASP A 256 6.08 -15.14 -18.67
C ASP A 256 5.09 -16.15 -18.06
N VAL A 257 4.67 -15.92 -16.82
CA VAL A 257 3.87 -16.85 -16.02
C VAL A 257 2.42 -16.97 -16.52
N ASN A 258 1.91 -16.02 -17.32
CA ASN A 258 0.53 -16.13 -17.80
C ASN A 258 0.24 -15.33 -19.07
N LYS A 259 0.86 -15.75 -20.18
CA LYS A 259 0.70 -15.13 -21.50
C LYS A 259 -0.77 -14.91 -21.90
N ASP A 260 -1.64 -15.88 -21.62
CA ASP A 260 -3.07 -15.78 -21.95
C ASP A 260 -3.79 -14.68 -21.16
N LEU A 261 -3.45 -14.48 -19.87
CA LEU A 261 -4.00 -13.37 -19.08
C LEU A 261 -3.45 -12.02 -19.51
N LEU A 262 -2.16 -11.97 -19.91
CA LEU A 262 -1.56 -10.77 -20.48
C LEU A 262 -2.24 -10.38 -21.80
N GLU A 263 -2.53 -11.34 -22.67
CA GLU A 263 -3.26 -11.11 -23.92
C GLU A 263 -4.68 -10.57 -23.65
N GLN A 264 -5.35 -11.05 -22.60
CA GLN A 264 -6.71 -10.61 -22.27
C GLN A 264 -6.78 -9.26 -21.54
N ARG A 265 -5.84 -8.98 -20.63
CA ARG A 265 -5.89 -7.80 -19.73
C ARG A 265 -4.93 -6.69 -20.12
N GLY A 266 -3.99 -6.97 -21.02
CA GLY A 266 -2.83 -6.12 -21.27
C GLY A 266 -1.74 -6.30 -20.22
N ALA A 267 -0.52 -5.90 -20.56
CA ALA A 267 0.59 -5.84 -19.61
C ALA A 267 0.48 -4.57 -18.76
N ALA A 268 0.86 -4.67 -17.49
CA ALA A 268 1.06 -3.49 -16.65
C ALA A 268 2.48 -2.95 -16.86
N THR A 269 2.70 -1.68 -16.53
CA THR A 269 4.01 -1.06 -16.61
C THR A 269 5.00 -1.74 -15.65
N THR A 270 6.28 -1.74 -16.01
CA THR A 270 7.35 -2.28 -15.14
C THR A 270 7.41 -1.55 -13.81
N GLY A 271 7.12 -0.23 -13.79
CA GLY A 271 7.04 0.56 -12.57
C GLY A 271 5.91 0.10 -11.64
N ALA A 272 4.72 -0.18 -12.17
CA ALA A 272 3.62 -0.73 -11.39
C ALA A 272 3.93 -2.12 -10.84
N HIS A 273 4.57 -2.99 -11.64
CA HIS A 273 5.01 -4.31 -11.17
C HIS A 273 6.03 -4.22 -10.05
N TYR A 274 7.05 -3.37 -10.20
CA TYR A 274 8.05 -3.12 -9.17
C TYR A 274 7.39 -2.64 -7.87
N VAL A 275 6.52 -1.64 -7.93
CA VAL A 275 5.87 -1.12 -6.72
C VAL A 275 4.93 -2.17 -6.10
N ALA A 276 4.21 -2.94 -6.91
CA ALA A 276 3.32 -3.98 -6.41
C ALA A 276 4.07 -5.14 -5.73
N SER A 277 5.27 -5.51 -6.19
CA SER A 277 6.07 -6.55 -5.53
C SER A 277 6.58 -6.15 -4.15
N GLN A 278 6.60 -4.84 -3.84
CA GLN A 278 6.95 -4.32 -2.52
C GLN A 278 5.81 -4.41 -1.48
N ILE A 279 4.64 -4.94 -1.85
CA ILE A 279 3.52 -5.11 -0.91
C ILE A 279 3.91 -6.16 0.15
N PRO A 280 3.81 -5.83 1.45
CA PRO A 280 4.14 -6.79 2.50
C PRO A 280 3.22 -8.01 2.43
N HIS A 281 3.77 -9.17 2.80
CA HIS A 281 3.06 -10.45 2.87
C HIS A 281 2.72 -11.08 1.51
N ILE A 282 3.34 -10.64 0.41
CA ILE A 282 3.10 -11.23 -0.92
C ILE A 282 3.78 -12.60 -1.09
N SER A 283 4.95 -12.77 -0.49
CA SER A 283 5.75 -14.00 -0.58
C SER A 283 5.26 -15.10 0.36
N HIS A 284 5.42 -16.35 -0.06
CA HIS A 284 5.16 -17.50 0.81
C HIS A 284 6.17 -17.52 1.98
N PRO A 285 5.82 -17.94 3.21
CA PRO A 285 6.71 -17.85 4.38
C PRO A 285 8.03 -18.61 4.24
N GLU A 286 8.02 -19.70 3.48
CA GLU A 286 9.21 -20.52 3.15
C GLU A 286 10.07 -19.93 2.03
N GLU A 287 9.49 -19.05 1.22
CA GLU A 287 10.15 -18.39 0.09
C GLU A 287 10.59 -16.98 0.46
N ALA A 288 9.98 -16.42 1.51
CA ALA A 288 10.22 -15.06 1.95
C ALA A 288 11.65 -14.90 2.47
N SER A 289 12.33 -13.88 1.96
CA SER A 289 13.65 -13.48 2.45
C SER A 289 13.57 -13.02 3.92
N GLU A 290 14.72 -12.94 4.58
CA GLU A 290 14.78 -12.41 5.94
C GLU A 290 14.29 -10.95 6.02
N SER A 291 14.59 -10.12 5.02
CA SER A 291 14.11 -8.74 4.94
C SER A 291 12.62 -8.65 4.68
N GLU A 292 12.04 -9.51 3.83
CA GLU A 292 10.59 -9.57 3.63
C GLU A 292 9.87 -9.97 4.92
N LEU A 293 10.42 -10.94 5.66
CA LEU A 293 9.87 -11.35 6.96
C LEU A 293 9.98 -10.23 7.99
N LEU A 294 11.12 -9.53 8.06
CA LEU A 294 11.30 -8.42 8.96
C LEU A 294 10.40 -7.22 8.61
N HIS A 295 10.24 -6.92 7.33
CA HIS A 295 9.31 -5.89 6.86
C HIS A 295 7.85 -6.26 7.17
N GLY A 296 7.49 -7.54 6.98
CA GLY A 296 6.19 -8.08 7.38
C GLY A 296 5.94 -7.95 8.89
N ALA A 297 6.91 -8.32 9.72
CA ALA A 297 6.85 -8.17 11.18
C ALA A 297 6.69 -6.69 11.58
N THR A 298 7.46 -5.80 10.95
CA THR A 298 7.40 -4.34 11.18
C THR A 298 6.03 -3.78 10.82
N THR A 299 5.48 -4.16 9.67
CA THR A 299 4.14 -3.73 9.21
C THR A 299 3.05 -4.18 10.18
N VAL A 300 3.12 -5.43 10.65
CA VAL A 300 2.17 -5.98 11.63
C VAL A 300 2.30 -5.28 12.98
N ALA A 301 3.52 -5.03 13.45
CA ALA A 301 3.80 -4.32 14.69
C ALA A 301 3.33 -2.87 14.68
N ALA A 302 3.47 -2.17 13.55
CA ALA A 302 2.99 -0.80 13.38
C ALA A 302 1.45 -0.70 13.39
N GLN A 303 0.73 -1.82 13.21
CA GLN A 303 -0.74 -1.87 13.09
C GLN A 303 -1.30 -0.89 12.05
N SER A 304 -0.47 -0.49 11.11
CA SER A 304 -0.73 0.58 10.16
C SER A 304 -1.00 0.00 8.78
N LYS A 305 -1.70 0.78 7.93
CA LYS A 305 -1.88 0.40 6.53
C LYS A 305 -0.57 0.72 5.81
N ALA A 306 0.14 -0.30 5.34
CA ALA A 306 1.31 -0.11 4.49
C ALA A 306 0.92 0.35 3.08
N VAL A 307 -0.32 0.07 2.65
CA VAL A 307 -0.80 0.36 1.29
C VAL A 307 -1.96 1.35 1.32
N HIS A 308 -1.86 2.38 0.50
CA HIS A 308 -2.85 3.41 0.27
C HIS A 308 -3.13 3.58 -1.22
N PHE A 309 -4.38 3.83 -1.57
CA PHE A 309 -4.80 4.16 -2.94
C PHE A 309 -5.61 5.45 -2.90
N SER A 310 -5.50 6.27 -3.93
CA SER A 310 -6.45 7.35 -4.18
C SER A 310 -7.83 6.80 -4.55
N THR A 311 -8.83 7.67 -4.55
CA THR A 311 -10.24 7.28 -4.69
C THR A 311 -10.62 6.82 -6.10
N GLY A 312 -9.93 7.27 -7.14
CA GLY A 312 -10.18 6.84 -8.52
C GLY A 312 -9.33 5.64 -8.94
N CYS A 313 -8.58 5.01 -8.03
CA CYS A 313 -8.03 3.68 -8.26
C CYS A 313 -9.15 2.64 -8.28
N TRP A 314 -9.04 1.67 -9.19
CA TRP A 314 -10.06 0.66 -9.47
C TRP A 314 -10.67 0.06 -8.19
N SER A 315 -12.00 0.04 -8.08
CA SER A 315 -12.70 -0.60 -6.97
C SER A 315 -13.41 -1.87 -7.45
N GLU A 316 -13.37 -2.93 -6.63
CA GLU A 316 -13.97 -4.24 -6.93
C GLU A 316 -15.51 -4.18 -7.15
N GLY A 317 -16.14 -3.02 -6.96
CA GLY A 317 -17.56 -2.78 -7.25
C GLY A 317 -17.85 -2.14 -8.61
N ASP A 318 -16.84 -1.63 -9.32
CA ASP A 318 -17.05 -0.80 -10.53
C ASP A 318 -17.12 -1.62 -11.82
N GLY A 319 -16.85 -2.92 -11.72
CA GLY A 319 -17.08 -3.89 -12.77
C GLY A 319 -16.88 -5.27 -12.18
N GLU A 320 -17.90 -6.13 -12.27
CA GLU A 320 -17.75 -7.55 -11.98
C GLU A 320 -16.48 -8.04 -12.66
N THR A 321 -15.46 -8.42 -11.90
CA THR A 321 -14.42 -9.29 -12.44
C THR A 321 -15.16 -10.44 -13.10
N PRO A 322 -14.99 -10.70 -14.41
CA PRO A 322 -15.62 -11.86 -15.03
C PRO A 322 -15.28 -13.05 -14.14
N ARG A 323 -16.29 -13.70 -13.56
CA ARG A 323 -16.08 -14.95 -12.82
C ARG A 323 -15.21 -15.82 -13.73
N GLU A 324 -14.05 -16.22 -13.24
CA GLU A 324 -13.20 -17.21 -13.92
C GLU A 324 -14.08 -18.40 -14.28
N GLY A 325 -14.46 -18.51 -15.57
CA GLY A 325 -15.35 -19.58 -16.04
C GLY A 325 -16.40 -19.25 -17.09
N SER A 326 -16.63 -18.01 -17.54
CA SER A 326 -17.54 -17.80 -18.68
C SER A 326 -17.24 -16.56 -19.53
N VAL A 327 -16.32 -16.70 -20.49
CA VAL A 327 -16.33 -15.88 -21.70
C VAL A 327 -16.04 -16.79 -22.89
N THR A 328 -17.09 -17.16 -23.63
CA THR A 328 -16.96 -17.54 -25.04
C THR A 328 -17.03 -16.25 -25.84
N MET A 329 -15.88 -15.71 -26.26
CA MET A 329 -15.84 -14.65 -27.28
C MET A 329 -15.84 -15.31 -28.66
N ASP A 330 -16.93 -15.10 -29.39
CA ASP A 330 -17.09 -15.54 -30.77
C ASP A 330 -16.35 -14.55 -31.69
N TYR A 331 -15.22 -14.98 -32.25
CA TYR A 331 -14.37 -14.20 -33.17
C TYR A 331 -14.72 -14.50 -34.63
N SER A 332 -16.00 -14.48 -34.98
CA SER A 332 -16.42 -14.44 -36.38
C SER A 332 -17.07 -13.09 -36.68
N ASP A 333 -16.26 -12.07 -36.97
CA ASP A 333 -16.59 -11.01 -37.93
C ASP A 333 -15.52 -9.90 -37.90
N ILE A 334 -14.36 -10.14 -38.55
CA ILE A 334 -13.59 -9.05 -39.17
C ILE A 334 -13.00 -9.57 -40.48
N THR A 335 -13.64 -9.20 -41.60
CA THR A 335 -13.07 -9.23 -42.95
C THR A 335 -13.14 -7.85 -43.57
N SER A 336 -12.06 -7.47 -44.27
CA SER A 336 -11.95 -6.49 -45.38
C SER A 336 -12.34 -5.01 -45.09
N GLU A 337 -11.72 -3.96 -45.62
CA GLU A 337 -10.71 -3.75 -46.66
C GLU A 337 -10.26 -2.26 -46.62
N SER A 338 -8.97 -2.03 -46.90
CA SER A 338 -8.38 -1.00 -47.79
C SER A 338 -9.16 0.31 -48.12
N SER A 339 -8.53 1.48 -47.96
CA SER A 339 -8.03 2.31 -49.09
C SER A 339 -7.37 3.64 -48.66
N ASP A 340 -6.50 4.12 -49.55
CA ASP A 340 -5.49 5.17 -49.42
C ASP A 340 -5.96 6.65 -49.38
N THR A 341 -5.01 7.47 -48.91
CA THR A 341 -4.75 8.94 -48.81
C THR A 341 -5.12 9.84 -50.03
N PRO A 342 -4.93 11.21 -50.08
CA PRO A 342 -4.08 12.12 -49.24
C PRO A 342 -4.53 13.59 -48.98
N GLU A 343 -3.74 14.24 -48.09
CA GLU A 343 -3.31 15.67 -48.00
C GLU A 343 -4.25 16.85 -48.31
N SER A 344 -4.31 17.83 -47.38
CA SER A 344 -4.00 19.23 -47.72
C SER A 344 -3.63 20.11 -46.51
N ASN A 345 -2.55 20.86 -46.71
CA ASN A 345 -1.97 21.92 -45.89
C ASN A 345 -2.83 23.18 -45.84
N ILE A 346 -3.09 23.76 -44.65
CA ILE A 346 -3.18 25.23 -44.45
C ILE A 346 -2.70 25.58 -43.03
N ALA A 347 -1.73 26.50 -42.94
CA ALA A 347 -1.36 27.24 -41.73
C ALA A 347 -1.43 28.75 -42.03
N PRO A 348 -1.16 29.66 -41.07
CA PRO A 348 -2.17 30.27 -40.21
C PRO A 348 -2.30 31.79 -40.44
N THR A 349 -3.42 32.39 -40.02
CA THR A 349 -3.59 33.85 -39.99
C THR A 349 -3.51 34.40 -38.57
N THR A 350 -2.67 35.41 -38.42
CA THR A 350 -2.41 36.24 -37.24
C THR A 350 -3.56 37.19 -36.96
N HIS A 351 -3.99 37.32 -35.70
CA HIS A 351 -4.61 38.56 -35.22
C HIS A 351 -4.21 38.85 -33.77
N THR A 352 -3.86 40.11 -33.56
CA THR A 352 -3.22 40.69 -32.38
C THR A 352 -4.19 41.62 -31.63
N THR A 353 -4.14 41.57 -30.29
CA THR A 353 -4.49 42.61 -29.28
C THR A 353 -5.96 42.98 -28.98
N PRO A 354 -6.26 43.63 -27.83
CA PRO A 354 -6.19 43.10 -26.46
C PRO A 354 -7.47 43.45 -25.66
N LEU A 355 -7.57 43.04 -24.39
CA LEU A 355 -8.01 43.85 -23.22
C LEU A 355 -8.47 42.96 -22.06
N THR A 356 -7.91 43.27 -20.89
CA THR A 356 -8.26 42.78 -19.55
C THR A 356 -9.62 43.29 -19.07
N PRO A 357 -10.25 42.56 -18.14
CA PRO A 357 -10.61 43.22 -16.89
C PRO A 357 -10.16 42.43 -15.66
N THR A 358 -9.55 43.16 -14.73
CA THR A 358 -9.22 42.76 -13.36
C THR A 358 -10.51 42.55 -12.56
N VAL A 359 -10.78 41.32 -12.14
CA VAL A 359 -11.80 41.01 -11.12
C VAL A 359 -11.07 40.70 -9.82
N ALA A 360 -11.24 41.57 -8.82
CA ALA A 360 -10.76 41.34 -7.47
C ALA A 360 -11.67 40.31 -6.78
N TYR A 361 -11.13 39.15 -6.44
CA TYR A 361 -11.75 38.22 -5.50
C TYR A 361 -11.18 38.46 -4.11
N SER A 362 -12.01 39.00 -3.22
CA SER A 362 -11.76 39.00 -1.78
C SER A 362 -12.14 37.61 -1.23
N VAL A 363 -11.14 36.78 -0.96
CA VAL A 363 -11.32 35.51 -0.24
C VAL A 363 -11.26 35.81 1.26
N THR A 364 -12.40 35.68 1.92
CA THR A 364 -12.51 35.70 3.38
C THR A 364 -12.04 34.34 3.93
N LEU A 365 -10.95 34.32 4.69
CA LEU A 365 -10.48 33.13 5.40
C LEU A 365 -11.48 32.73 6.50
N PRO A 366 -11.92 31.46 6.60
CA PRO A 366 -12.63 30.99 7.78
C PRO A 366 -11.67 30.83 8.96
N GLN A 367 -12.09 31.40 10.07
CA GLN A 367 -11.44 31.39 11.36
C GLN A 367 -11.53 30.02 12.06
N THR A 368 -10.48 29.75 12.85
CA THR A 368 -10.38 28.92 14.06
C THR A 368 -10.14 27.40 13.97
N VAL A 369 -9.04 27.03 14.62
CA VAL A 369 -8.45 25.71 14.93
C VAL A 369 -9.31 24.87 15.90
N GLU A 370 -10.46 25.36 16.34
CA GLU A 370 -11.26 24.73 17.40
C GLU A 370 -12.16 23.57 16.92
N GLN A 371 -12.51 23.51 15.64
CA GLN A 371 -13.41 22.46 15.11
C GLN A 371 -12.73 21.11 14.82
N LEU A 372 -11.41 21.09 14.62
CA LEU A 372 -10.66 19.85 14.33
C LEU A 372 -10.33 19.02 15.59
N SER A 373 -10.36 19.61 16.79
CA SER A 373 -10.10 18.88 18.05
C SER A 373 -11.32 18.05 18.51
N ALA A 374 -12.54 18.43 18.10
CA ALA A 374 -13.76 17.75 18.49
C ALA A 374 -13.97 16.41 17.77
N THR A 375 -13.54 16.29 16.51
CA THR A 375 -13.67 15.06 15.71
C THR A 375 -12.68 13.97 16.13
N ALA A 376 -11.46 14.33 16.56
CA ALA A 376 -10.47 13.38 17.09
C ALA A 376 -10.90 12.72 18.42
N ASN A 377 -11.60 13.47 19.29
CA ASN A 377 -12.14 12.95 20.55
C ASN A 377 -13.34 12.02 20.35
N TRP A 378 -14.14 12.25 19.31
CA TRP A 378 -15.28 11.40 18.97
C TRP A 378 -14.84 10.00 18.52
N ASP A 379 -13.83 9.93 17.67
CA ASP A 379 -13.37 8.67 17.08
C ASP A 379 -12.67 7.77 18.12
N THR A 380 -11.95 8.39 19.05
CA THR A 380 -11.32 7.71 20.20
C THR A 380 -12.37 7.14 21.17
N SER A 381 -13.45 7.90 21.42
CA SER A 381 -14.55 7.47 22.30
C SER A 381 -15.38 6.35 21.67
N ARG A 382 -15.59 6.39 20.35
CA ARG A 382 -16.28 5.33 19.58
C ARG A 382 -15.50 4.01 19.59
N ARG A 383 -14.17 4.05 19.45
CA ARG A 383 -13.30 2.85 19.51
C ARG A 383 -13.27 2.23 20.90
N LYS A 384 -13.26 3.03 21.97
CA LYS A 384 -13.40 2.54 23.35
C LYS A 384 -14.75 1.86 23.60
N LEU A 385 -15.85 2.44 23.10
CA LEU A 385 -17.19 1.86 23.23
C LEU A 385 -17.29 0.51 22.52
N GLN A 386 -16.81 0.41 21.27
CA GLN A 386 -16.80 -0.84 20.50
C GLN A 386 -15.93 -1.93 21.16
N ARG A 387 -14.82 -1.55 21.79
CA ARG A 387 -13.94 -2.47 22.53
C ARG A 387 -14.61 -3.02 23.80
N ASN A 388 -15.40 -2.21 24.50
CA ASN A 388 -16.14 -2.65 25.69
C ASN A 388 -17.28 -3.62 25.35
N VAL A 389 -18.02 -3.34 24.27
CA VAL A 389 -19.09 -4.23 23.77
C VAL A 389 -18.53 -5.61 23.41
N ARG A 390 -17.37 -5.67 22.72
CA ARG A 390 -16.71 -6.95 22.38
C ARG A 390 -16.23 -7.75 23.60
N ARG A 391 -15.99 -7.09 24.74
CA ARG A 391 -15.53 -7.72 25.99
C ARG A 391 -16.68 -8.07 26.95
N GLY A 392 -17.93 -7.96 26.51
CA GLY A 392 -19.10 -8.18 27.37
C GLY A 392 -19.26 -7.15 28.48
N LYS A 393 -18.51 -6.04 28.43
CA LYS A 393 -18.67 -4.92 29.37
C LYS A 393 -19.78 -4.02 28.83
N GLY A 394 -20.85 -3.89 29.60
CA GLY A 394 -21.95 -2.95 29.29
C GLY A 394 -21.45 -1.52 29.07
N PRO A 395 -22.23 -0.66 28.40
CA PRO A 395 -21.85 0.72 28.16
C PRO A 395 -21.57 1.45 29.49
N PRO A 396 -20.54 2.32 29.55
CA PRO A 396 -20.24 3.07 30.77
C PRO A 396 -21.40 4.00 31.15
N SER A 397 -21.61 4.18 32.45
CA SER A 397 -22.60 5.10 33.01
C SER A 397 -22.29 6.55 32.60
N ILE A 398 -23.33 7.31 32.25
CA ILE A 398 -23.27 8.72 31.80
C ILE A 398 -22.55 9.65 32.80
N MET A 399 -22.33 9.24 34.05
CA MET A 399 -21.69 10.06 35.08
C MET A 399 -20.16 10.17 35.01
N GLU A 400 -19.47 9.49 34.08
CA GLU A 400 -17.99 9.52 34.02
C GLU A 400 -17.38 10.55 33.07
N TYR A 401 -18.18 11.27 32.28
CA TYR A 401 -17.67 12.36 31.43
C TYR A 401 -17.95 13.72 32.09
N GLY A 402 -16.96 14.22 32.83
CA GLY A 402 -16.95 15.59 33.35
C GLY A 402 -16.83 16.61 32.22
N MET A 403 -17.95 16.98 31.61
CA MET A 403 -18.05 18.19 30.81
C MET A 403 -18.34 19.37 31.73
N LYS A 404 -17.41 20.34 31.78
CA LYS A 404 -17.68 21.65 32.39
C LYS A 404 -18.71 22.38 31.53
N GLU A 405 -19.83 22.76 32.12
CA GLU A 405 -20.84 23.61 31.49
C GLU A 405 -20.26 25.00 31.20
N SER A 406 -20.07 25.32 29.93
CA SER A 406 -19.82 26.69 29.47
C SER A 406 -21.17 27.35 29.17
N HIS A 407 -21.58 28.29 30.01
CA HIS A 407 -22.75 29.15 29.78
C HIS A 407 -22.57 29.97 28.50
N CYS A 408 -23.42 29.73 27.50
CA CYS A 408 -23.58 30.62 26.34
C CYS A 408 -24.85 31.45 26.55
N SER A 409 -24.68 32.73 26.88
CA SER A 409 -25.77 33.70 26.95
C SER A 409 -26.12 34.16 25.54
N ILE A 410 -27.34 33.86 25.11
CA ILE A 410 -27.95 34.45 23.91
C ILE A 410 -28.35 35.89 24.25
N ILE A 411 -27.80 36.86 23.52
CA ILE A 411 -28.31 38.24 23.46
C ILE A 411 -29.01 38.40 22.11
N ASN A 412 -30.25 38.91 22.15
CA ASN A 412 -31.08 39.29 21.00
C ASN A 412 -30.46 40.38 20.15
#